data_AF-A0A4S8N1W1-F1
#
_entry.id   AF-A0A4S8N1W1-F1
#
_cell.length_a   1.000
_cell.length_b   1.000
_cell.length_c   1.000
_cell.angle_alpha   90.00
_cell.angle_beta   90.00
_cell.angle_gamma   90.00
#
_symmetry.space_group_name_H-M   'P 1'
#
loop_
_entity.id
_entity.type
_entity.pdbx_description
1 polymer ?
#
loop_
_entity_poly.entity_id
_entity_poly.type
_entity_poly.pdbx_seq_one_letter_code
_entity_poly.pdbx_strand_id
1 'polypeptide(L)'
;MGNRVLDELREMGKTDVLSFATTRHETRLQAERELLAAAYQWAVLHNPDALAPFSKRAADRARPAGAAGTPLITEYAAAAFGARIQITPFGAKRLIADAVDIHHRLPRLQAGVTAGTVRVGHARNVATATRGLSDDEAAWVDAEVHESADGRLGWAR
;
A
#
# COMPACT_ATOMS: atom_id res chain seq x y z
N MET A 1 8.82 -26.45 -3.34
CA MET A 1 8.33 -25.83 -4.60
C MET A 1 9.32 -24.85 -5.23
N GLY A 2 10.10 -24.08 -4.46
CA GLY A 2 10.91 -22.96 -4.98
C GLY A 2 12.06 -23.27 -5.96
N ASN A 3 12.59 -24.50 -5.98
CA ASN A 3 13.75 -24.81 -6.84
C ASN A 3 13.36 -25.12 -8.29
N ARG A 4 12.17 -25.70 -8.52
CA ARG A 4 11.75 -26.19 -9.84
C ARG A 4 11.62 -25.06 -10.89
N VAL A 5 11.05 -23.93 -10.52
CA VAL A 5 10.82 -22.80 -11.45
C VAL A 5 12.13 -22.15 -11.90
N LEU A 6 13.12 -22.10 -11.01
CA LEU A 6 14.43 -21.54 -11.33
C LEU A 6 15.25 -22.48 -12.21
N ASP A 7 15.09 -23.79 -12.05
CA ASP A 7 15.71 -24.78 -12.91
C ASP A 7 15.07 -24.78 -14.32
N GLU A 8 13.74 -24.68 -14.41
CA GLU A 8 13.02 -24.53 -15.70
C GLU A 8 13.46 -23.25 -16.46
N LEU A 9 13.69 -22.15 -15.75
CA LEU A 9 14.14 -20.89 -16.35
C LEU A 9 15.49 -21.01 -17.07
N ARG A 10 16.37 -21.92 -16.63
CA ARG A 10 17.69 -22.13 -17.26
C ARG A 10 17.60 -22.80 -18.62
N GLU A 11 16.53 -23.56 -18.86
CA GLU A 11 16.31 -24.30 -20.10
C GLU A 11 15.45 -23.53 -21.12
N MET A 12 14.93 -22.35 -20.75
CA MET A 12 14.04 -21.55 -21.60
C MET A 12 14.77 -20.89 -22.78
N GLY A 13 14.10 -20.84 -23.93
CA GLY A 13 14.53 -20.01 -25.06
C GLY A 13 14.35 -18.51 -24.78
N LYS A 14 14.98 -17.66 -25.61
CA LYS A 14 14.96 -16.20 -25.45
C LYS A 14 13.55 -15.62 -25.29
N THR A 15 12.62 -16.03 -26.14
CA THR A 15 11.22 -15.55 -26.12
C THR A 15 10.46 -16.06 -24.89
N ASP A 16 10.74 -17.29 -24.46
CA ASP A 16 10.09 -17.90 -23.30
C ASP A 16 10.51 -17.19 -22.01
N VAL A 17 11.79 -16.80 -21.90
CA VAL A 17 12.29 -16.00 -20.77
C VAL A 17 11.56 -14.65 -20.68
N LEU A 18 11.34 -13.96 -21.80
CA LEU A 18 10.62 -12.67 -21.80
C LEU A 18 9.13 -12.85 -21.43
N SER A 19 8.50 -13.93 -21.90
CA SER A 19 7.11 -14.26 -21.56
C SER A 19 6.97 -14.62 -20.07
N PHE A 20 7.93 -15.37 -19.54
CA PHE A 20 8.03 -15.69 -18.12
C PHE A 20 8.20 -14.41 -17.28
N ALA A 21 9.13 -13.52 -17.67
CA ALA A 21 9.37 -12.27 -16.97
C ALA A 21 8.12 -11.38 -16.94
N THR A 22 7.41 -11.28 -18.06
CA THR A 22 6.14 -10.53 -18.17
C THR A 22 5.11 -11.07 -17.19
N THR A 23 4.88 -12.38 -17.20
CA THR A 23 3.92 -13.05 -16.31
C THR A 23 4.26 -12.81 -14.83
N ARG A 24 5.54 -12.98 -14.45
CA ARG A 24 5.96 -12.77 -13.05
C ARG A 24 5.84 -11.31 -12.63
N HIS A 25 6.13 -10.39 -13.54
CA HIS A 25 5.98 -8.96 -13.30
C HIS A 25 4.51 -8.60 -13.08
N GLU A 26 3.59 -9.09 -13.91
CA GLU A 26 2.15 -8.89 -13.75
C GLU A 26 1.61 -9.48 -12.44
N THR A 27 2.00 -10.72 -12.10
CA THR A 27 1.66 -11.33 -10.80
C THR A 27 2.15 -10.47 -9.63
N ARG A 28 3.39 -9.96 -9.70
CA ARG A 28 3.96 -9.11 -8.65
C ARG A 28 3.17 -7.82 -8.50
N LEU A 29 2.84 -7.15 -9.61
CA LEU A 29 2.06 -5.91 -9.58
C LEU A 29 0.66 -6.12 -9.01
N GLN A 30 0.00 -7.23 -9.35
CA GLN A 30 -1.30 -7.59 -8.79
C GLN A 30 -1.21 -7.82 -7.28
N ALA A 31 -0.23 -8.61 -6.83
CA ALA A 31 -0.02 -8.87 -5.41
C ALA A 31 0.28 -7.59 -4.60
N GLU A 32 1.01 -6.63 -5.19
CA GLU A 32 1.24 -5.33 -4.56
C GLU A 32 -0.06 -4.54 -4.35
N ARG A 33 -0.96 -4.54 -5.35
CA ARG A 33 -2.28 -3.89 -5.23
C ARG A 33 -3.13 -4.54 -4.15
N GLU A 34 -3.17 -5.87 -4.13
CA GLU A 34 -3.91 -6.66 -3.16
C GLU A 34 -3.39 -6.44 -1.73
N LEU A 35 -2.06 -6.37 -1.56
CA LEU A 35 -1.46 -6.08 -0.25
C LEU A 35 -1.77 -4.66 0.24
N LEU A 36 -1.80 -3.66 -0.65
CA LEU A 36 -2.20 -2.31 -0.30
C LEU A 36 -3.68 -2.26 0.12
N ALA A 37 -4.56 -2.92 -0.65
CA ALA A 37 -5.98 -3.02 -0.33
C ALA A 37 -6.22 -3.77 0.99
N ALA A 38 -5.47 -4.84 1.25
CA ALA A 38 -5.52 -5.59 2.50
C ALA A 38 -5.06 -4.73 3.69
N ALA A 39 -4.03 -3.90 3.51
CA ALA A 39 -3.58 -2.96 4.55
C ALA A 39 -4.65 -1.91 4.88
N TYR A 40 -5.35 -1.39 3.86
CA TYR A 40 -6.49 -0.48 4.07
C TYR A 40 -7.64 -1.18 4.81
N GLN A 41 -8.05 -2.36 4.34
CA GLN A 41 -9.12 -3.13 4.99
C GLN A 41 -8.77 -3.50 6.43
N TRP A 42 -7.51 -3.82 6.70
CA TRP A 42 -7.01 -4.06 8.05
C TRP A 42 -7.15 -2.83 8.94
N ALA A 43 -6.89 -1.63 8.41
CA ALA A 43 -7.12 -0.38 9.14
C ALA A 43 -8.60 -0.18 9.49
N VAL A 44 -9.50 -0.44 8.53
CA VAL A 44 -10.96 -0.37 8.74
C VAL A 44 -11.40 -1.31 9.87
N LEU A 45 -10.95 -2.57 9.83
CA LEU A 45 -11.28 -3.57 10.84
C LEU A 45 -10.66 -3.26 12.21
N HIS A 46 -9.59 -2.45 12.26
CA HIS A 46 -8.93 -2.03 13.49
C HIS A 46 -9.26 -0.58 13.89
N ASN A 47 -10.29 0.01 13.29
CA ASN A 47 -10.82 1.30 13.72
C ASN A 47 -11.50 1.10 15.10
N PRO A 48 -11.08 1.84 16.15
CA PRO A 48 -11.67 1.71 17.47
C PRO A 48 -13.19 2.00 17.51
N ASP A 49 -13.70 2.82 16.59
CA ASP A 49 -15.12 3.18 16.51
C ASP A 49 -15.98 2.07 15.86
N ALA A 50 -15.37 1.25 15.00
CA ALA A 50 -16.06 0.16 14.28
C ALA A 50 -16.17 -1.13 15.11
N LEU A 51 -15.51 -1.19 16.26
CA LEU A 51 -15.42 -2.39 17.08
C LEU A 51 -16.33 -2.24 18.31
N ALA A 52 -17.25 -3.20 18.49
CA ALA A 52 -18.05 -3.35 19.73
C ALA A 52 -17.16 -3.18 20.96
N PRO A 53 -17.65 -2.60 22.08
CA PRO A 53 -16.84 -1.79 22.98
C PRO A 53 -15.54 -2.51 23.34
N PHE A 54 -14.47 -2.12 22.65
CA PHE A 54 -13.13 -2.45 23.06
C PHE A 54 -13.00 -2.02 24.52
N SER A 55 -12.18 -2.72 25.30
CA SER A 55 -11.83 -2.21 26.62
C SER A 55 -11.39 -0.75 26.45
N LYS A 56 -11.90 0.18 27.27
CA LYS A 56 -11.55 1.61 27.26
C LYS A 56 -10.05 1.86 26.99
N ARG A 57 -9.21 1.00 27.58
CA ARG A 57 -7.76 0.94 27.42
C ARG A 57 -7.24 0.86 25.97
N ALA A 58 -7.93 0.17 25.07
CA ALA A 58 -7.50 0.03 23.69
C ALA A 58 -7.91 1.23 22.83
N ALA A 59 -9.06 1.85 23.14
CA ALA A 59 -9.46 3.13 22.54
C ALA A 59 -8.48 4.24 22.98
N ASP A 60 -8.13 4.31 24.26
CA ASP A 60 -7.16 5.28 24.80
C ASP A 60 -5.74 5.15 24.17
N ARG A 61 -5.42 3.97 23.63
CA ARG A 61 -4.13 3.67 22.99
C ARG A 61 -4.18 3.65 21.47
N ALA A 62 -5.33 3.96 20.87
CA ALA A 62 -5.43 4.11 19.43
C ALA A 62 -4.51 5.23 18.94
N ARG A 63 -4.00 5.08 17.71
CA ARG A 63 -3.08 6.05 17.09
C ARG A 63 -3.55 6.34 15.67
N PRO A 64 -3.27 7.55 15.15
CA PRO A 64 -3.51 7.84 13.74
C PRO A 64 -2.87 6.79 12.86
N ALA A 65 -3.65 6.28 11.90
CA ALA A 65 -3.12 5.36 10.91
C ALA A 65 -2.21 6.12 9.92
N GLY A 66 -2.72 7.21 9.36
CA GLY A 66 -2.03 8.05 8.37
C GLY A 66 -1.87 9.51 8.81
N ALA A 67 -2.10 10.42 7.88
CA ALA A 67 -2.09 11.86 8.07
C ALA A 67 -3.13 12.35 9.09
N ALA A 68 -2.99 13.59 9.54
CA ALA A 68 -4.00 14.22 10.40
C ALA A 68 -5.39 14.14 9.75
N GLY A 69 -6.42 13.87 10.54
CA GLY A 69 -7.81 13.70 10.05
C GLY A 69 -8.14 12.31 9.50
N THR A 70 -7.16 11.43 9.28
CA THR A 70 -7.42 10.05 8.89
C THR A 70 -7.82 9.16 10.08
N PRO A 71 -8.50 8.01 9.85
CA PRO A 71 -8.94 7.13 10.92
C PRO A 71 -7.81 6.68 11.87
N LEU A 72 -8.19 6.45 13.12
CA LEU A 72 -7.32 5.81 14.10
C LEU A 72 -7.30 4.29 13.88
N ILE A 73 -6.22 3.65 14.32
CA ILE A 73 -6.10 2.20 14.44
C ILE A 73 -5.67 1.81 15.86
N THR A 74 -6.14 0.64 16.30
CA THR A 74 -5.66 0.03 17.56
C THR A 74 -4.14 -0.22 17.53
N GLU A 75 -3.49 -0.15 18.70
CA GLU A 75 -2.03 -0.23 18.86
C GLU A 75 -1.38 -1.53 18.34
N TYR A 76 -2.15 -2.62 18.27
CA TYR A 76 -1.67 -3.94 17.87
C TYR A 76 -1.77 -4.19 16.35
N ALA A 77 -2.51 -3.35 15.62
CA ALA A 77 -2.83 -3.56 14.22
C ALA A 77 -1.56 -3.74 13.36
N ALA A 78 -0.59 -2.84 13.52
CA ALA A 78 0.65 -2.88 12.72
C ALA A 78 1.52 -4.11 13.04
N ALA A 79 1.64 -4.49 14.32
CA ALA A 79 2.44 -5.65 14.71
C ALA A 79 1.84 -6.97 14.18
N ALA A 80 0.53 -7.13 14.29
CA ALA A 80 -0.18 -8.30 13.78
C ALA A 80 -0.07 -8.40 12.25
N PHE A 81 -0.26 -7.29 11.53
CA PHE A 81 -0.12 -7.28 10.07
C PHE A 81 1.31 -7.59 9.62
N GLY A 82 2.30 -6.92 10.22
CA GLY A 82 3.72 -7.11 9.90
C GLY A 82 4.20 -8.54 10.12
N ALA A 83 3.76 -9.19 11.21
CA ALA A 83 4.07 -10.58 11.47
C ALA A 83 3.56 -11.54 10.37
N ARG A 84 2.43 -11.24 9.71
CA ARG A 84 1.83 -12.08 8.67
C ARG A 84 2.54 -11.98 7.33
N ILE A 85 3.04 -10.79 6.99
CA ILE A 85 3.77 -10.56 5.74
C ILE A 85 5.30 -10.50 5.94
N GLN A 86 5.76 -10.89 7.13
CA GLN A 86 7.18 -10.99 7.51
C GLN A 86 7.97 -9.68 7.35
N ILE A 87 7.38 -8.56 7.75
CA ILE A 87 8.06 -7.26 7.84
C ILE A 87 8.03 -6.71 9.27
N THR A 88 8.86 -5.71 9.54
CA THR A 88 8.90 -5.08 10.87
C THR A 88 7.56 -4.38 11.18
N PRO A 89 7.18 -4.26 12.46
CA PRO A 89 5.99 -3.49 12.85
C PRO A 89 6.04 -2.04 12.35
N PHE A 90 7.23 -1.45 12.28
CA PHE A 90 7.41 -0.11 11.70
C PHE A 90 7.11 -0.08 10.19
N GLY A 91 7.58 -1.08 9.44
CA GLY A 91 7.25 -1.21 8.01
C GLY A 91 5.77 -1.42 7.78
N ALA A 92 5.10 -2.24 8.59
CA ALA A 92 3.67 -2.46 8.53
C ALA A 92 2.87 -1.20 8.87
N LYS A 93 3.29 -0.46 9.92
CA LYS A 93 2.69 0.84 10.27
C LYS A 93 2.75 1.80 9.09
N ARG A 94 3.91 1.91 8.41
CA ARG A 94 4.03 2.76 7.22
C ARG A 94 3.14 2.30 6.08
N LEU A 95 3.08 1.00 5.79
CA LEU A 95 2.22 0.47 4.73
C LEU A 95 0.73 0.76 5.01
N ILE A 96 0.28 0.58 6.25
CA ILE A 96 -1.09 0.91 6.66
C ILE A 96 -1.34 2.42 6.53
N ALA A 97 -0.41 3.25 6.98
CA ALA A 97 -0.49 4.71 6.84
C ALA A 97 -0.64 5.13 5.38
N ASP A 98 0.21 4.59 4.50
CA ASP A 98 0.18 4.89 3.07
C ASP A 98 -1.17 4.45 2.45
N ALA A 99 -1.67 3.27 2.80
CA ALA A 99 -2.94 2.77 2.29
C ALA A 99 -4.13 3.64 2.72
N VAL A 100 -4.15 4.09 3.98
CA VAL A 100 -5.19 4.99 4.51
C VAL A 100 -5.11 6.37 3.83
N ASP A 101 -3.91 6.94 3.72
CA ASP A 101 -3.74 8.24 3.04
C ASP A 101 -4.16 8.18 1.58
N ILE A 102 -3.77 7.13 0.85
CA ILE A 102 -4.18 6.95 -0.55
C ILE A 102 -5.70 6.89 -0.67
N HIS A 103 -6.36 6.10 0.18
CA HIS A 103 -7.81 5.92 0.12
C HIS A 103 -8.59 7.20 0.48
N HIS A 104 -8.15 7.91 1.52
CA HIS A 104 -8.92 9.04 2.05
C HIS A 104 -8.56 10.39 1.42
N ARG A 105 -7.35 10.54 0.88
CA ARG A 105 -6.80 11.85 0.48
C ARG A 105 -6.36 11.92 -0.97
N LEU A 106 -6.12 10.77 -1.62
CA LEU A 106 -5.57 10.69 -2.98
C LEU A 106 -6.46 9.85 -3.92
N PRO A 107 -7.74 10.24 -4.12
CA PRO A 107 -8.73 9.42 -4.81
C PRO A 107 -8.37 9.10 -6.27
N ARG A 108 -7.63 9.96 -6.99
CA ARG A 108 -7.21 9.69 -8.38
C ARG A 108 -6.10 8.65 -8.41
N LEU A 109 -5.11 8.75 -7.51
CA LEU A 109 -4.10 7.71 -7.35
C LEU A 109 -4.74 6.38 -6.90
N GLN A 110 -5.71 6.40 -5.99
CA GLN A 110 -6.46 5.20 -5.59
C GLN A 110 -7.17 4.56 -6.79
N ALA A 111 -7.88 5.36 -7.60
CA ALA A 111 -8.54 4.87 -8.81
C ALA A 111 -7.53 4.27 -9.80
N GLY A 112 -6.39 4.94 -10.00
CA GLY A 112 -5.32 4.44 -10.86
C GLY A 112 -4.66 3.16 -10.35
N VAL A 113 -4.49 3.01 -9.03
CA VAL A 113 -3.99 1.77 -8.42
C VAL A 113 -4.97 0.64 -8.66
N THR A 114 -6.27 0.88 -8.43
CA THR A 114 -7.33 -0.12 -8.69
C THR A 114 -7.40 -0.51 -10.17
N ALA A 115 -7.23 0.44 -11.09
CA ALA A 115 -7.21 0.20 -12.54
C ALA A 115 -5.89 -0.40 -13.05
N GLY A 116 -4.84 -0.43 -12.22
CA GLY A 116 -3.50 -0.87 -12.61
C GLY A 116 -2.72 0.11 -13.49
N THR A 117 -3.19 1.35 -13.64
CA THR A 117 -2.49 2.42 -14.37
C THR A 117 -1.47 3.15 -13.50
N VAL A 118 -1.59 3.06 -12.17
CA VAL A 118 -0.65 3.62 -11.19
C VAL A 118 0.09 2.51 -10.44
N ARG A 119 1.39 2.67 -10.23
CA ARG A 119 2.18 1.75 -9.39
C ARG A 119 1.96 2.04 -7.91
N VAL A 120 1.75 0.97 -7.14
CA VAL A 120 1.63 1.04 -5.68
C VAL A 120 2.82 1.74 -5.04
N GLY A 121 4.05 1.45 -5.48
CA GLY A 121 5.25 2.13 -4.97
C GLY A 121 5.20 3.66 -5.14
N HIS A 122 4.75 4.15 -6.30
CA HIS A 122 4.64 5.58 -6.58
C HIS A 122 3.50 6.22 -5.80
N ALA A 123 2.32 5.61 -5.75
CA ALA A 123 1.22 6.09 -4.92
C ALA A 123 1.63 6.22 -3.45
N ARG A 124 2.40 5.25 -2.93
CA ARG A 124 2.93 5.29 -1.55
C ARG A 124 3.98 6.38 -1.34
N ASN A 125 4.80 6.68 -2.34
CA ASN A 125 5.74 7.80 -2.27
C ASN A 125 4.97 9.13 -2.19
N VAL A 126 3.93 9.31 -3.00
CA VAL A 126 3.07 10.51 -2.94
C VAL A 126 2.36 10.60 -1.59
N ALA A 127 1.80 9.51 -1.08
CA ALA A 127 1.19 9.46 0.25
C ALA A 127 2.16 9.88 1.36
N THR A 128 3.40 9.39 1.31
CA THR A 128 4.44 9.80 2.26
C THR A 128 4.79 11.29 2.13
N ALA A 129 4.96 11.79 0.90
CA ALA A 129 5.33 13.18 0.63
C ALA A 129 4.23 14.19 1.01
N THR A 130 2.97 13.79 0.89
CA THR A 130 1.80 14.64 1.17
C THR A 130 1.27 14.51 2.60
N ARG A 131 1.85 13.65 3.45
CA ARG A 131 1.36 13.36 4.80
C ARG A 131 1.36 14.58 5.73
N GLY A 132 2.26 15.54 5.50
CA GLY A 132 2.33 16.79 6.26
C GLY A 132 1.54 17.96 5.66
N LEU A 133 0.94 17.78 4.48
CA LEU A 133 0.16 18.81 3.80
C LEU A 133 -1.29 18.83 4.29
N SER A 134 -1.99 19.92 4.07
CA SER A 134 -3.44 19.99 4.20
C SER A 134 -4.14 19.09 3.17
N ASP A 135 -5.44 18.82 3.37
CA ASP A 135 -6.21 17.98 2.45
C ASP A 135 -6.35 18.62 1.06
N ASP A 136 -6.50 19.94 0.97
CA ASP A 136 -6.56 20.66 -0.30
C ASP A 136 -5.23 20.58 -1.06
N GLU A 137 -4.10 20.74 -0.37
CA GLU A 137 -2.76 20.60 -0.96
C GLU A 137 -2.49 19.16 -1.41
N ALA A 138 -2.89 18.15 -0.63
CA ALA A 138 -2.76 16.75 -1.01
C ALA A 138 -3.63 16.41 -2.23
N ALA A 139 -4.86 16.92 -2.28
CA ALA A 139 -5.76 16.74 -3.41
C ALA A 139 -5.23 17.43 -4.69
N TRP A 140 -4.60 18.60 -4.55
CA TRP A 140 -3.91 19.24 -5.67
C TRP A 140 -2.77 18.38 -6.19
N VAL A 141 -1.91 17.84 -5.31
CA VAL A 141 -0.83 16.93 -5.72
C VAL A 141 -1.39 15.67 -6.39
N ASP A 142 -2.44 15.06 -5.84
CA ASP A 142 -3.12 13.90 -6.44
C ASP A 142 -3.59 14.18 -7.88
N ALA A 143 -4.16 15.37 -8.10
CA ALA A 143 -4.59 15.81 -9.43
C ALA A 143 -3.44 15.90 -10.43
N GLU A 144 -2.30 16.44 -10.02
CA GLU A 144 -1.15 16.67 -10.90
C GLU A 144 -0.37 15.39 -11.23
N VAL A 145 -0.22 14.47 -10.28
CA VAL A 145 0.76 13.37 -10.43
C VAL A 145 0.15 12.05 -10.91
N HIS A 146 -1.16 11.87 -10.82
CA HIS A 146 -1.78 10.56 -11.06
C HIS A 146 -1.52 9.96 -12.45
N GLU A 147 -1.47 10.78 -13.51
CA GLU A 147 -1.19 10.31 -14.88
C GLU A 147 0.26 9.86 -15.07
N SER A 148 1.18 10.43 -14.29
CA SER A 148 2.62 10.18 -14.39
C SER A 148 3.12 9.12 -13.41
N ALA A 149 2.25 8.57 -12.57
CA ALA A 149 2.59 7.59 -11.52
C ALA A 149 2.57 6.12 -12.02
N ASP A 150 2.72 5.90 -13.32
CA ASP A 150 2.70 4.59 -13.99
C ASP A 150 3.98 3.74 -13.80
N GLY A 151 5.00 4.31 -13.15
CA GLY A 151 6.27 3.67 -12.83
C GLY A 151 7.34 3.74 -13.91
N ARG A 152 7.10 4.44 -15.03
CA ARG A 152 8.12 4.68 -16.07
C ARG A 152 9.07 5.79 -15.69
N LEU A 153 8.60 6.76 -14.89
CA LEU A 153 9.44 7.80 -14.33
C LEU A 153 10.02 7.37 -12.98
N GLY A 154 11.32 7.63 -12.80
CA GLY A 154 11.99 7.43 -11.53
C GLY A 154 11.49 8.44 -10.50
N TRP A 155 11.33 8.00 -9.25
CA TRP A 155 11.10 8.91 -8.13
C TRP A 155 12.45 9.36 -7.57
N ALA A 156 12.87 10.58 -7.88
CA ALA A 156 14.02 11.21 -7.22
C ALA A 156 13.56 11.77 -5.86
N ARG A 157 14.34 11.51 -4.81
CA ARG A 157 14.13 12.12 -3.49
C ARG A 157 14.82 13.46 -3.41
#